data_AF-A0A068LKE7-F1
#
_entry.id   AF-A0A068LKE7-F1
#
_cell.length_a   1.000
_cell.length_b   1.000
_cell.length_c   1.000
_cell.angle_alpha   90.00
_cell.angle_beta   90.00
_cell.angle_gamma   90.00
#
_symmetry.space_group_name_H-M   'P 1'
#
loop_
_entity.id
_entity.type
_entity.pdbx_description
1 polymer ?
#
loop_
_entity_poly.entity_id
_entity_poly.type
_entity_poly.pdbx_seq_one_letter_code
_entity_poly.pdbx_strand_id
1 'polypeptide(L)'
;MHAPEDIMSSLTDYLWAFLIGGAICTVGQVLMSLTRLTPARILVLFVTSGVVLTALGLYSPVVEAGGAGATVPLTGFGYALATGAIEGAKTE
;
A
#
# COMPACT_ATOMS: atom_id res chain seq x y z
N MET A 1 -16.57 -18.95 -18.62
CA MET A 1 -16.72 -20.14 -17.76
C MET A 1 -15.45 -20.18 -16.91
N HIS A 2 -15.52 -19.74 -15.64
CA HIS A 2 -14.34 -19.64 -14.75
C HIS A 2 -14.00 -21.04 -14.23
N ALA A 3 -12.72 -21.43 -14.34
CA ALA A 3 -12.26 -22.72 -13.84
C ALA A 3 -12.16 -22.70 -12.30
N PRO A 4 -12.31 -23.83 -11.61
CA PRO A 4 -12.21 -23.91 -10.15
C PRO A 4 -10.82 -23.51 -9.60
N GLU A 5 -9.78 -23.56 -10.43
CA GLU A 5 -8.43 -23.07 -10.12
C GLU A 5 -8.36 -21.53 -9.96
N ASP A 6 -9.14 -20.77 -10.75
CA ASP A 6 -9.19 -19.29 -10.66
C ASP A 6 -9.84 -18.81 -9.34
N ILE A 7 -10.81 -19.57 -8.82
CA ILE A 7 -11.53 -19.24 -7.58
C ILE A 7 -10.62 -19.41 -6.35
N MET A 8 -9.81 -20.47 -6.33
CA MET A 8 -8.88 -20.73 -5.24
C MET A 8 -7.72 -19.71 -5.22
N SER A 9 -7.23 -19.31 -6.40
CA SER A 9 -6.28 -18.19 -6.53
C SER A 9 -6.90 -16.92 -5.96
N SER A 10 -8.12 -16.58 -6.39
CA SER A 10 -8.82 -15.37 -5.94
C SER A 10 -8.97 -15.31 -4.42
N LEU A 11 -9.32 -16.42 -3.76
CA LEU A 11 -9.43 -16.47 -2.30
C LEU A 11 -8.09 -16.20 -1.60
N THR A 12 -7.00 -16.73 -2.15
CA THR A 12 -5.65 -16.50 -1.63
C THR A 12 -5.26 -15.03 -1.80
N ASP A 13 -5.57 -14.42 -2.94
CA ASP A 13 -5.33 -13.01 -3.22
C ASP A 13 -6.15 -12.10 -2.29
N TYR A 14 -7.42 -12.43 -2.02
CA TYR A 14 -8.24 -11.71 -1.05
C TYR A 14 -7.70 -11.80 0.37
N LEU A 15 -7.19 -12.98 0.78
CA LEU A 15 -6.55 -13.16 2.09
C LEU A 15 -5.29 -12.30 2.22
N TRP A 16 -4.43 -12.29 1.20
CA TRP A 16 -3.24 -11.44 1.18
C TRP A 16 -3.57 -9.95 1.20
N ALA A 17 -4.56 -9.53 0.43
CA ALA A 17 -5.03 -8.15 0.45
C ALA A 17 -5.56 -7.74 1.83
N PHE A 18 -6.33 -8.61 2.49
CA PHE A 18 -6.81 -8.37 3.84
C PHE A 18 -5.67 -8.29 4.86
N LEU A 19 -4.70 -9.21 4.80
CA LEU A 19 -3.58 -9.25 5.74
C LEU A 19 -2.66 -8.04 5.60
N ILE A 20 -2.25 -7.68 4.38
CA ILE A 20 -1.35 -6.56 4.13
C ILE A 20 -2.05 -5.23 4.41
N GLY A 21 -3.28 -5.05 3.90
CA GLY A 21 -4.06 -3.84 4.18
C GLY A 21 -4.39 -3.70 5.67
N GLY A 22 -4.79 -4.80 6.31
CA GLY A 22 -5.05 -4.86 7.75
C GLY A 22 -3.81 -4.52 8.58
N ALA A 23 -2.63 -5.03 8.21
CA ALA A 23 -1.38 -4.71 8.90
C ALA A 23 -1.05 -3.20 8.79
N ILE A 24 -1.15 -2.62 7.60
CA ILE A 24 -0.92 -1.17 7.39
C ILE A 24 -1.91 -0.33 8.21
N CYS A 25 -3.20 -0.70 8.18
CA CYS A 25 -4.24 -0.03 8.98
C CYS A 25 -3.97 -0.16 10.49
N THR A 26 -3.50 -1.31 10.94
CA THR A 26 -3.15 -1.56 12.35
C THR A 26 -2.01 -0.63 12.79
N VAL A 27 -0.99 -0.43 11.95
CA VAL A 27 0.07 0.57 12.24
C VAL A 27 -0.53 1.97 12.41
N GLY A 28 -1.49 2.35 11.56
CA GLY A 28 -2.20 3.62 11.68
C GLY A 28 -2.97 3.74 12.99
N GLN A 29 -3.71 2.69 13.36
CA GLN A 29 -4.45 2.63 14.63
C GLN A 29 -3.52 2.73 15.84
N VAL A 30 -2.36 2.06 15.81
CA VAL A 30 -1.35 2.13 16.88
C VAL A 30 -0.80 3.55 17.00
N LEU A 31 -0.48 4.22 15.89
CA LEU A 31 -0.04 5.61 15.90
C LEU A 31 -1.11 6.54 16.46
N MET A 32 -2.38 6.37 16.08
CA MET A 32 -3.49 7.17 16.62
C MET A 32 -3.70 6.93 18.11
N SER A 33 -3.50 5.69 18.58
CA SER A 33 -3.81 5.30 19.97
C SER A 33 -2.70 5.63 20.95
N LEU A 34 -1.43 5.47 20.53
CA LEU A 34 -0.26 5.63 21.41
C LEU A 34 0.39 7.01 21.31
N THR A 35 0.07 7.81 20.29
CA THR A 35 0.68 9.12 20.08
C THR A 35 -0.35 10.25 20.13
N ARG A 36 0.13 11.50 20.26
CA ARG A 36 -0.70 12.71 20.17
C ARG A 36 -0.70 13.30 18.74
N LEU A 37 -0.40 12.48 17.74
CA LEU A 37 -0.39 12.94 16.35
C LEU A 37 -1.83 13.23 15.89
N THR A 38 -2.00 14.37 15.23
CA THR A 38 -3.28 14.67 14.60
C THR A 38 -3.50 13.74 13.40
N PRO A 39 -4.77 13.45 13.03
CA PRO A 39 -5.05 12.64 11.85
C PRO A 39 -4.31 13.14 10.61
N ALA A 40 -4.30 14.46 10.38
CA ALA A 40 -3.57 15.09 9.28
C ALA A 40 -2.07 14.74 9.23
N ARG A 41 -1.39 14.68 10.38
CA ARG A 41 0.04 14.31 10.43
C ARG A 41 0.25 12.84 10.08
N ILE A 42 -0.64 11.96 10.53
CA ILE A 42 -0.58 10.53 10.20
C ILE A 42 -0.81 10.31 8.71
N LEU A 43 -1.77 11.02 8.12
CA LEU A 43 -2.00 10.98 6.66
C LEU A 43 -0.72 11.33 5.90
N VAL A 44 -0.09 12.46 6.24
CA VAL A 44 1.15 12.91 5.59
C VAL A 44 2.28 11.89 5.79
N LEU A 45 2.45 11.34 7.00
CA LEU A 45 3.46 10.31 7.26
C LEU A 45 3.25 9.08 6.39
N PHE A 46 2.02 8.59 6.23
CA PHE A 46 1.76 7.40 5.42
C PHE A 46 2.03 7.65 3.94
N VAL A 47 1.53 8.77 3.40
CA VAL A 47 1.77 9.11 1.99
C VAL A 47 3.26 9.30 1.71
N THR A 48 3.96 10.07 2.55
CA THR A 48 5.40 10.32 2.38
C THR A 48 6.24 9.06 2.58
N SER A 49 5.89 8.20 3.54
CA SER A 49 6.55 6.90 3.71
C SER A 49 6.34 6.01 2.48
N GLY A 50 5.14 6.01 1.89
CA GLY A 50 4.87 5.34 0.62
C GLY A 50 5.78 5.81 -0.51
N VAL A 51 5.94 7.14 -0.66
CA VAL A 51 6.87 7.73 -1.65
C VAL A 51 8.31 7.29 -1.40
N VAL A 52 8.80 7.41 -0.17
CA VAL A 52 10.19 7.06 0.19
C VAL A 52 10.47 5.57 -0.02
N LEU A 53 9.57 4.69 0.43
CA LEU A 53 9.71 3.26 0.24
C LEU A 53 9.68 2.87 -1.24
N THR A 54 8.91 3.58 -2.05
CA THR A 54 8.88 3.37 -3.51
C THR A 54 10.19 3.80 -4.16
N ALA A 55 10.71 4.97 -3.79
CA ALA A 55 12.00 5.45 -4.29
C ALA A 55 13.17 4.52 -3.94
N LEU A 56 13.08 3.84 -2.78
CA LEU A 56 14.05 2.81 -2.36
C LEU A 56 13.79 1.43 -3.00
N GLY A 57 12.73 1.27 -3.80
CA GLY A 57 12.33 -0.01 -4.40
C GLY A 57 11.73 -1.02 -3.41
N LEU A 58 11.45 -0.61 -2.18
CA LEU A 58 10.95 -1.47 -1.11
C LEU A 58 9.42 -1.62 -1.13
N TYR A 59 8.69 -0.69 -1.75
CA TYR A 59 7.22 -0.74 -1.77
C TYR A 59 6.67 -1.62 -2.91
N SER A 60 7.36 -1.73 -4.04
CA SER A 60 6.98 -2.61 -5.16
C SER A 60 6.73 -4.08 -4.76
N PRO A 61 7.60 -4.77 -4.00
CA PRO A 61 7.32 -6.15 -3.55
C PRO A 61 6.13 -6.25 -2.59
N VAL A 62 5.85 -5.18 -1.83
CA VAL A 62 4.66 -5.11 -0.97
C VAL A 62 3.39 -5.03 -1.83
N VAL A 63 3.44 -4.31 -2.94
CA VAL A 63 2.34 -4.25 -3.93
C VAL A 63 2.15 -5.58 -4.64
N GLU A 64 3.24 -6.25 -5.03
CA GLU A 64 3.18 -7.57 -5.68
C GLU A 64 2.57 -8.64 -4.76
N ALA A 65 2.94 -8.63 -3.47
CA ALA A 65 2.41 -9.59 -2.51
C ALA A 65 0.99 -9.23 -2.01
N GLY A 66 0.70 -7.94 -1.80
CA GLY A 66 -0.52 -7.48 -1.15
C GLY A 66 -1.62 -6.99 -2.09
N GLY A 67 -1.31 -6.75 -3.37
CA GLY A 67 -2.25 -6.22 -4.36
C GLY A 67 -3.02 -5.00 -3.84
N ALA A 68 -4.35 -5.09 -3.87
CA ALA A 68 -5.26 -4.06 -3.34
C ALA A 68 -4.98 -3.70 -1.88
N GLY A 69 -4.53 -4.67 -1.06
CA GLY A 69 -4.15 -4.43 0.33
C GLY A 69 -2.97 -3.47 0.51
N ALA A 70 -2.09 -3.37 -0.48
CA ALA A 70 -0.96 -2.44 -0.47
C ALA A 70 -1.23 -1.15 -1.26
N THR A 71 -2.11 -1.17 -2.26
CA THR A 71 -2.37 -0.01 -3.13
C THR A 71 -3.50 0.88 -2.63
N VAL A 72 -4.49 0.35 -1.92
CA VAL A 72 -5.63 1.12 -1.37
C VAL A 72 -5.26 1.98 -0.16
N PRO A 73 -4.40 1.53 0.80
CA PRO A 73 -3.98 2.39 1.90
C PRO A 73 -3.19 3.62 1.43
N LEU A 74 -3.04 4.60 2.33
CA LEU A 74 -2.36 5.87 2.03
C LEU A 74 -0.89 5.72 1.60
N THR A 75 -0.20 4.70 2.09
CA THR A 75 1.14 4.35 1.61
C THR A 75 1.12 3.92 0.13
N GLY A 76 0.03 3.28 -0.31
CA GLY A 76 -0.22 2.93 -1.71
C GLY A 76 -0.51 4.15 -2.59
N PHE A 77 -1.19 5.17 -2.05
CA PHE A 77 -1.30 6.46 -2.72
C PHE A 77 0.07 7.12 -2.93
N GLY A 78 0.96 7.07 -1.93
CA GLY A 78 2.35 7.51 -2.07
C GLY A 78 3.12 6.74 -3.16
N TYR A 79 2.91 5.43 -3.25
CA TYR A 79 3.49 4.60 -4.33
C TYR A 79 3.01 5.01 -5.72
N ALA A 80 1.72 5.26 -5.90
CA ALA A 80 1.16 5.71 -7.17
C ALA A 80 1.74 7.07 -7.59
N LEU A 81 1.84 8.03 -6.65
CA LEU A 81 2.44 9.34 -6.90
C LEU A 81 3.91 9.22 -7.31
N ALA A 82 4.71 8.44 -6.58
CA ALA A 82 6.13 8.27 -6.85
C ALA A 82 6.36 7.60 -8.21
N THR A 83 5.64 6.52 -8.50
CA THR A 83 5.75 5.80 -9.78
C THR A 83 5.36 6.70 -10.94
N GLY A 84 4.25 7.42 -10.83
CA GLY A 84 3.80 8.37 -11.85
C GLY A 84 4.78 9.51 -12.09
N ALA A 85 5.39 10.06 -11.03
CA ALA A 85 6.41 11.10 -11.15
C ALA A 85 7.68 10.58 -11.84
N ILE A 86 8.15 9.38 -11.47
CA ILE A 86 9.33 8.76 -12.09
C ILE A 86 9.09 8.46 -13.57
N GLU A 87 7.91 7.95 -13.92
CA GLU A 87 7.55 7.66 -15.31
C GLU A 87 7.41 8.94 -16.14
N GLY A 88 6.80 9.98 -15.58
CA GLY A 88 6.75 11.31 -16.20
C GLY A 88 8.14 11.85 -16.51
N ALA A 89 9.05 11.83 -15.54
CA ALA A 89 10.42 12.32 -15.71
C ALA A 89 11.27 11.51 -16.72
N LYS A 90 10.92 10.25 -16.99
CA LYS A 90 11.58 9.41 -18.00
C LYS A 90 11.05 9.64 -19.42
N THR A 91 9.85 10.20 -19.53
CA THR A 91 9.14 10.40 -20.81
C THR A 91 9.42 11.80 -21.40
N GLU A 92 10.06 12.67 -20.62
CA GLU A 92 10.60 13.97 -21.06
C GLU A 92 11.92 13.86 -21.82
#